data_AF-A0A7G6SAY4-F1
#
_entry.id   AF-A0A7G6SAY4-F1
#
_cell.length_a   1.000
_cell.length_b   1.000
_cell.length_c   1.000
_cell.angle_alpha   90.00
_cell.angle_beta   90.00
_cell.angle_gamma   90.00
#
_symmetry.space_group_name_H-M   'P 1'
#
loop_
_entity.id
_entity.type
_entity.pdbx_description
1 polymer ?
#
loop_
_entity_poly.entity_id
_entity_poly.type
_entity_poly.pdbx_seq_one_letter_code
_entity_poly.pdbx_strand_id
1 'polypeptide(L)'
;MQDNIGMNQPDVSMQKSGVPANYAVLLFGMFTFPLPIYTLFVAKRQRKTGEEWEKTHYEAQYRSAVVLTIGVLVTGVLAFTVFWRSSDNSQLQQFYTQIWLSQIGKIYLLLTAWTAVRSVRGLYFAGGKRALANPKSYWVWPKAI
;
A
#
# COMPACT_ATOMS: atom_id res chain seq x y z
N MET A 1 -55.77 -0.88 -17.44
CA MET A 1 -55.23 -0.43 -16.14
C MET A 1 -54.77 -1.64 -15.36
N GLN A 2 -53.46 -1.88 -15.34
CA GLN A 2 -52.80 -2.63 -14.27
C GLN A 2 -51.34 -2.17 -14.29
N ASP A 3 -51.08 -1.23 -13.38
CA ASP A 3 -49.78 -0.66 -13.08
C ASP A 3 -48.84 -1.76 -12.57
N ASN A 4 -47.81 -2.07 -13.34
CA ASN A 4 -46.68 -2.86 -12.87
C ASN A 4 -45.68 -1.91 -12.19
N ILE A 5 -46.09 -1.35 -11.05
CA ILE A 5 -45.24 -0.53 -10.19
C ILE A 5 -44.43 -1.47 -9.30
N GLY A 6 -43.12 -1.49 -9.57
CA GLY A 6 -42.09 -1.42 -8.54
C GLY A 6 -42.12 -2.52 -7.46
N MET A 7 -41.57 -3.68 -7.79
CA MET A 7 -40.73 -4.35 -6.79
C MET A 7 -39.36 -3.65 -6.79
N ASN A 8 -39.29 -2.53 -6.08
CA ASN A 8 -38.05 -2.10 -5.44
C ASN A 8 -37.60 -3.29 -4.58
N GLN A 9 -36.55 -3.98 -5.01
CA GLN A 9 -35.69 -4.68 -4.06
C GLN A 9 -34.73 -3.62 -3.49
N PRO A 10 -34.97 -3.01 -2.32
CA PRO A 10 -33.83 -2.64 -1.52
C PRO A 10 -33.32 -3.94 -0.91
N ASP A 11 -32.15 -4.38 -1.34
CA ASP A 11 -31.18 -5.09 -0.48
C ASP A 11 -30.07 -5.67 -1.35
N VAL A 12 -29.36 -4.79 -2.06
CA VAL A 12 -27.93 -5.04 -2.25
C VAL A 12 -27.32 -4.72 -0.89
N SER A 13 -27.35 -5.74 -0.02
CA SER A 13 -26.59 -5.82 1.23
C SER A 13 -25.34 -4.96 1.10
N MET A 14 -25.16 -3.98 1.99
CA MET A 14 -23.98 -3.10 2.02
C MET A 14 -22.73 -3.95 1.81
N GLN A 15 -22.26 -4.09 0.57
CA GLN A 15 -21.09 -4.88 0.27
C GLN A 15 -19.96 -4.02 0.81
N LYS A 16 -19.56 -4.33 2.04
CA LYS A 16 -18.65 -3.52 2.82
C LYS A 16 -17.35 -3.46 2.03
N SER A 17 -17.10 -2.31 1.39
CA SER A 17 -15.97 -2.15 0.50
C SER A 17 -14.69 -2.57 1.22
N GLY A 18 -13.91 -3.46 0.61
CA GLY A 18 -12.62 -3.90 1.15
C GLY A 18 -11.52 -2.84 1.08
N VAL A 19 -11.78 -1.71 0.42
CA VAL A 19 -10.80 -0.65 0.16
C VAL A 19 -10.20 -0.06 1.44
N PRO A 20 -10.99 0.39 2.45
CA PRO A 20 -10.44 0.96 3.68
C PRO A 20 -9.65 -0.06 4.49
N ALA A 21 -10.13 -1.31 4.54
CA ALA A 21 -9.44 -2.40 5.21
C ALA A 21 -8.07 -2.67 4.56
N ASN A 22 -7.99 -2.67 3.23
CA ASN A 22 -6.70 -2.89 2.56
C ASN A 22 -5.72 -1.73 2.76
N TYR A 23 -6.18 -0.47 2.88
CA TYR A 23 -5.31 0.64 3.30
C TYR A 23 -4.82 0.49 4.73
N ALA A 24 -5.68 0.04 5.65
CA ALA A 24 -5.27 -0.21 7.04
C ALA A 24 -4.22 -1.32 7.11
N VAL A 25 -4.43 -2.44 6.41
CA VAL A 25 -3.44 -3.53 6.35
C VAL A 25 -2.13 -3.05 5.72
N LEU A 26 -2.16 -2.17 4.72
CA LEU A 26 -0.94 -1.60 4.13
C LEU A 26 -0.22 -0.65 5.09
N LEU A 27 -0.95 0.14 5.87
CA LEU A 27 -0.41 1.00 6.93
C LEU A 27 0.22 0.18 8.07
N PHE A 28 -0.46 -0.84 8.58
CA PHE A 28 0.13 -1.71 9.59
C PHE A 28 1.27 -2.56 9.02
N GLY A 29 1.10 -3.01 7.77
CA GLY A 29 2.02 -3.90 7.09
C GLY A 29 3.34 -3.27 6.71
N MET A 30 3.44 -1.94 6.66
CA MET A 30 4.67 -1.29 6.20
C MET A 30 5.88 -1.54 7.09
N PHE A 31 5.68 -1.95 8.34
CA PHE A 31 6.75 -2.27 9.30
C PHE A 31 7.04 -3.77 9.43
N THR A 32 6.21 -4.62 8.83
CA THR A 32 6.24 -6.07 9.10
C THR A 32 6.08 -6.87 7.82
N PHE A 33 7.15 -7.53 7.41
CA PHE A 33 7.06 -8.61 6.44
C PHE A 33 6.21 -9.76 7.02
N PRO A 34 5.31 -10.42 6.27
CA PRO A 34 5.08 -10.34 4.81
C PRO A 34 3.89 -9.45 4.40
N LEU A 35 3.36 -8.61 5.28
CA LEU A 35 2.08 -7.90 5.04
C LEU A 35 2.03 -7.03 3.77
N PRO A 36 3.11 -6.36 3.30
CA PRO A 36 3.10 -5.66 2.01
C PRO A 36 2.78 -6.59 0.84
N ILE A 37 3.28 -7.83 0.86
CA ILE A 37 3.01 -8.82 -0.18
C ILE A 37 1.54 -9.22 -0.19
N TYR A 38 0.95 -9.45 0.98
CA TYR A 38 -0.48 -9.76 1.09
C TYR A 38 -1.34 -8.67 0.44
N THR A 39 -1.08 -7.40 0.78
CA THR A 39 -1.85 -6.27 0.23
C THR A 39 -1.68 -6.13 -1.28
N LEU A 40 -0.50 -6.47 -1.82
CA LEU A 40 -0.22 -6.49 -3.25
C LEU A 40 -1.11 -7.51 -3.98
N PHE A 41 -1.23 -8.73 -3.45
CA PHE A 41 -2.07 -9.77 -4.05
C PHE A 41 -3.56 -9.42 -3.97
N VAL A 42 -4.03 -8.91 -2.83
CA VAL A 42 -5.42 -8.46 -2.66
C VAL A 42 -5.74 -7.34 -3.64
N ALA A 43 -4.91 -6.30 -3.72
CA ALA A 43 -5.10 -5.19 -4.64
C ALA A 43 -5.04 -5.62 -6.12
N LYS A 44 -4.14 -6.55 -6.47
CA LYS A 44 -4.01 -7.11 -7.82
C LYS A 44 -5.28 -7.85 -8.27
N ARG A 45 -5.93 -8.56 -7.35
CA ARG A 45 -7.19 -9.28 -7.61
C ARG A 45 -8.35 -8.28 -7.74
N GLN A 46 -8.48 -7.39 -6.75
CA GLN A 46 -9.64 -6.51 -6.60
C GLN A 46 -9.71 -5.36 -7.63
N ARG A 47 -8.58 -4.93 -8.21
CA ARG A 47 -8.56 -3.89 -9.27
C ARG A 47 -9.35 -4.24 -10.53
N LYS A 48 -9.71 -5.52 -10.72
CA LYS A 48 -10.48 -5.98 -11.89
C LYS A 48 -11.98 -6.16 -11.61
N THR A 49 -12.36 -6.36 -10.35
CA THR A 49 -13.67 -6.88 -9.95
C THR A 49 -14.57 -5.88 -9.21
N GLY A 50 -14.04 -4.75 -8.72
CA GLY A 50 -14.83 -3.74 -7.98
C GLY A 50 -15.58 -2.72 -8.85
N GLU A 51 -16.28 -1.79 -8.20
CA GLU A 51 -16.87 -0.60 -8.86
C GLU A 51 -15.78 0.36 -9.38
N GLU A 52 -16.12 1.30 -10.27
CA GLU A 52 -15.13 2.20 -10.89
C GLU A 52 -14.28 2.95 -9.84
N TRP A 53 -14.91 3.46 -8.77
CA TRP A 53 -14.19 4.14 -7.71
C TRP A 53 -13.24 3.19 -6.96
N GLU A 54 -13.68 1.97 -6.61
CA GLU A 54 -12.86 0.97 -5.94
C GLU A 54 -11.66 0.55 -6.79
N LYS A 55 -11.85 0.37 -8.11
CA LYS A 55 -10.77 0.01 -9.03
C LYS A 55 -9.64 1.03 -8.98
N THR A 56 -9.95 2.32 -8.93
CA THR A 56 -8.93 3.38 -8.84
C THR A 56 -8.15 3.33 -7.52
N HIS A 57 -8.82 3.02 -6.41
CA HIS A 57 -8.16 2.83 -5.11
C HIS A 57 -7.28 1.58 -5.08
N TYR A 58 -7.78 0.45 -5.57
CA TYR A 58 -7.00 -0.78 -5.65
C TYR A 58 -5.81 -0.65 -6.60
N GLU A 59 -5.90 0.13 -7.68
CA GLU A 59 -4.74 0.43 -8.53
C GLU A 59 -3.69 1.26 -7.78
N ALA A 60 -4.11 2.29 -7.03
CA ALA A 60 -3.21 3.08 -6.20
C ALA A 60 -2.55 2.24 -5.10
N GLN A 61 -3.33 1.40 -4.40
CA GLN A 61 -2.83 0.47 -3.38
C GLN A 61 -1.85 -0.54 -3.96
N TYR A 62 -2.14 -1.11 -5.13
CA TYR A 62 -1.24 -2.03 -5.81
C TYR A 62 0.13 -1.38 -6.09
N ARG A 63 0.15 -0.15 -6.60
CA ARG A 63 1.41 0.57 -6.87
C ARG A 63 2.18 0.86 -5.59
N SER A 64 1.51 1.33 -4.54
CA SER A 64 2.13 1.55 -3.23
C SER A 64 2.69 0.26 -2.65
N ALA A 65 1.94 -0.84 -2.72
CA ALA A 65 2.37 -2.15 -2.24
C ALA A 65 3.58 -2.69 -3.04
N VAL A 66 3.61 -2.47 -4.35
CA VAL A 66 4.77 -2.83 -5.21
C VAL A 66 6.02 -2.06 -4.78
N VAL A 67 5.94 -0.73 -4.67
CA VAL A 67 7.07 0.11 -4.26
C VAL A 67 7.59 -0.30 -2.88
N LEU A 68 6.68 -0.52 -1.93
CA LEU A 68 7.02 -0.95 -0.59
C LEU A 68 7.65 -2.34 -0.57
N THR A 69 7.10 -3.30 -1.34
CA THR A 69 7.63 -4.66 -1.43
C THR A 69 9.04 -4.66 -2.03
N ILE A 70 9.26 -3.94 -3.13
CA ILE A 70 10.59 -3.78 -3.74
C ILE A 70 11.54 -3.11 -2.74
N GLY A 71 11.06 -2.06 -2.05
CA GLY A 71 11.82 -1.37 -1.00
C GLY A 71 12.30 -2.31 0.08
N VAL A 72 11.40 -3.10 0.67
CA VAL A 72 11.71 -4.10 1.70
C VAL A 72 12.69 -5.16 1.19
N LEU A 73 12.51 -5.65 -0.04
CA LEU A 73 13.41 -6.66 -0.61
C LEU A 73 14.81 -6.10 -0.84
N VAL A 74 14.94 -4.91 -1.43
CA VAL A 74 16.23 -4.28 -1.71
C VAL A 74 16.95 -3.92 -0.41
N THR A 75 16.25 -3.31 0.56
CA THR A 75 16.87 -2.96 1.85
C THR A 75 17.24 -4.21 2.66
N GLY A 76 16.43 -5.27 2.59
CA GLY A 76 16.72 -6.56 3.21
C GLY A 76 17.96 -7.22 2.62
N VAL A 77 18.10 -7.26 1.29
CA VAL A 77 19.29 -7.79 0.62
C VAL A 77 20.53 -6.96 0.97
N LEU A 78 20.44 -5.62 0.96
CA LEU A 78 21.57 -4.75 1.32
C LEU A 78 21.96 -4.90 2.79
N ALA A 79 21.00 -5.01 3.70
CA ALA A 79 21.30 -5.27 5.11
C ALA A 79 21.98 -6.62 5.28
N PHE A 80 21.47 -7.67 4.61
CA PHE A 80 22.07 -9.01 4.63
C PHE A 80 23.50 -9.01 4.11
N THR A 81 23.80 -8.33 3.00
CA THR A 81 25.17 -8.25 2.47
C THR A 81 26.12 -7.50 3.40
N VAL A 82 25.63 -6.44 4.06
CA VAL A 82 26.40 -5.70 5.08
C VAL A 82 26.69 -6.59 6.28
N PHE A 83 25.72 -7.37 6.77
CA PHE A 83 25.94 -8.32 7.87
C PHE A 83 26.88 -9.46 7.47
N TRP A 84 26.66 -10.08 6.32
CA TRP A 84 27.49 -11.19 5.82
C TRP A 84 28.94 -10.79 5.64
N ARG A 85 29.20 -9.58 5.14
CA ARG A 85 30.56 -9.05 4.95
C ARG A 85 31.22 -8.59 6.26
N SER A 86 30.47 -8.49 7.36
CA SER A 86 30.98 -8.09 8.67
C SER A 86 31.37 -9.29 9.53
N SER A 87 31.99 -10.32 8.93
CA SER A 87 32.40 -11.54 9.65
C SER A 87 33.65 -11.35 10.53
N ASP A 88 34.38 -10.26 10.34
CA ASP A 88 35.56 -9.91 11.14
C ASP A 88 35.17 -8.95 12.27
N ASN A 89 35.50 -9.32 13.51
CA ASN A 89 35.13 -8.58 14.73
C ASN A 89 35.99 -7.32 14.99
N SER A 90 36.56 -6.71 13.96
CA SER A 90 37.32 -5.48 14.14
C SER A 90 36.39 -4.33 14.52
N GLN A 91 36.76 -3.52 15.52
CA GLN A 91 35.96 -2.37 15.97
C GLN A 91 35.66 -1.39 14.81
N LEU A 92 36.62 -1.24 13.89
CA LEU A 92 36.48 -0.39 12.71
C LEU A 92 35.36 -0.91 11.78
N GLN A 93 35.29 -2.22 11.55
CA GLN A 93 34.27 -2.83 10.69
C GLN A 93 32.87 -2.79 11.31
N GLN A 94 32.77 -2.95 12.64
CA GLN A 94 31.50 -2.74 13.36
C GLN A 94 30.99 -1.30 13.19
N PHE A 95 31.87 -0.30 13.27
CA PHE A 95 31.50 1.10 13.05
C PHE A 95 31.00 1.34 11.62
N TYR A 96 31.69 0.80 10.61
CA TYR A 96 31.24 0.88 9.22
C TYR A 96 29.89 0.18 9.00
N THR A 97 29.70 -1.00 9.59
CA THR A 97 28.42 -1.72 9.54
C THR A 97 27.28 -0.88 10.12
N GLN A 98 27.48 -0.22 11.26
CA GLN A 98 26.47 0.66 11.87
C GLN A 98 26.11 1.84 10.96
N ILE A 99 27.11 2.47 10.33
CA ILE A 99 26.86 3.57 9.37
C ILE A 99 26.02 3.06 8.20
N TRP A 100 26.40 1.94 7.58
CA TRP A 100 25.67 1.40 6.43
C TRP A 100 24.23 1.01 6.79
N LEU A 101 24.03 0.34 7.92
CA LEU A 101 22.69 -0.01 8.41
C LEU A 101 21.86 1.25 8.71
N SER A 102 22.47 2.30 9.26
CA SER A 102 21.80 3.59 9.48
C SER A 102 21.33 4.23 8.16
N GLN A 103 22.17 4.22 7.12
CA GLN A 103 21.79 4.78 5.82
C GLN A 103 20.69 3.97 5.14
N ILE A 104 20.77 2.63 5.18
CA ILE A 104 19.72 1.74 4.67
C ILE A 104 18.41 1.98 5.42
N GLY A 105 18.48 2.14 6.75
CA GLY A 105 17.34 2.46 7.60
C GLY A 105 16.67 3.78 7.22
N LYS A 106 17.44 4.84 6.92
CA LYS A 106 16.89 6.13 6.46
C LYS A 106 16.14 6.01 5.13
N ILE A 107 16.70 5.26 4.16
CA ILE A 107 16.03 5.02 2.87
C ILE A 107 14.71 4.28 3.09
N TYR A 108 14.73 3.25 3.93
CA TYR A 108 13.53 2.50 4.28
C TYR A 108 12.47 3.38 4.99
N LEU A 109 12.90 4.24 5.91
CA LEU A 109 12.02 5.21 6.58
C LEU A 109 11.38 6.19 5.59
N LEU A 110 12.12 6.66 4.59
CA LEU A 110 11.55 7.52 3.55
C LEU A 110 10.48 6.80 2.72
N LEU A 111 10.71 5.54 2.35
CA LEU A 111 9.75 4.74 1.59
C LEU A 111 8.47 4.43 2.40
N THR A 112 8.63 4.11 3.68
CA THR A 112 7.50 3.85 4.59
C THR A 112 6.71 5.13 4.86
N ALA A 113 7.37 6.26 5.13
CA ALA A 113 6.72 7.56 5.30
C ALA A 113 5.95 7.97 4.05
N TRP A 114 6.55 7.83 2.86
CA TRP A 114 5.87 8.07 1.58
C TRP A 114 4.63 7.20 1.43
N THR A 115 4.74 5.91 1.74
CA THR A 115 3.61 4.96 1.67
C THR A 115 2.51 5.32 2.66
N ALA A 116 2.88 5.74 3.87
CA ALA A 116 1.96 6.12 4.93
C ALA A 116 1.11 7.33 4.52
N VAL A 117 1.76 8.41 4.07
CA VAL A 117 1.07 9.62 3.59
C VAL A 117 0.07 9.27 2.49
N ARG A 118 0.49 8.41 1.55
CA ARG A 118 -0.36 8.01 0.43
C ARG A 118 -1.56 7.16 0.84
N SER A 119 -1.37 6.29 1.84
CA SER A 119 -2.41 5.42 2.37
C SER A 119 -3.42 6.17 3.22
N VAL A 120 -2.97 7.10 4.06
CA VAL A 120 -3.85 7.99 4.83
C VAL A 120 -4.71 8.83 3.88
N ARG A 121 -4.11 9.41 2.84
CA ARG A 121 -4.85 10.19 1.84
C ARG A 121 -5.84 9.33 1.04
N GLY A 122 -5.43 8.11 0.67
CA GLY A 122 -6.31 7.13 0.02
C GLY A 122 -7.49 6.72 0.91
N LEU A 123 -7.25 6.50 2.20
CA LEU A 123 -8.28 6.18 3.21
C LEU A 123 -9.29 7.32 3.37
N TYR A 124 -8.80 8.57 3.44
CA TYR A 124 -9.65 9.76 3.50
C TYR A 124 -10.61 9.85 2.31
N PHE A 125 -10.11 9.65 1.08
CA PHE A 125 -10.96 9.67 -0.12
C PHE A 125 -11.90 8.45 -0.23
N ALA A 126 -11.45 7.28 0.24
CA ALA A 126 -12.29 6.09 0.31
C ALA A 126 -13.47 6.27 1.28
N GLY A 127 -13.28 7.01 2.39
CA GLY A 127 -14.35 7.37 3.31
C GLY A 127 -15.47 8.17 2.66
N GLY A 128 -15.15 8.97 1.64
CA GLY A 128 -16.12 9.70 0.82
C GLY A 128 -16.60 8.96 -0.44
N LYS A 129 -16.22 7.68 -0.63
CA LYS A 129 -16.46 6.89 -1.86
C LYS A 129 -16.06 7.61 -3.15
N ARG A 130 -15.01 8.44 -3.09
CA ARG A 130 -14.57 9.25 -4.24
C ARG A 130 -13.52 8.50 -5.05
N ALA A 131 -13.76 8.35 -6.35
CA ALA A 131 -12.75 7.81 -7.25
C ALA A 131 -11.48 8.68 -7.26
N LEU A 132 -10.32 8.05 -7.46
CA LEU A 132 -9.05 8.75 -7.56
C LEU A 132 -8.81 9.19 -9.01
N ALA A 133 -8.50 10.48 -9.20
CA ALA A 133 -7.92 10.99 -10.44
C ALA A 133 -6.49 10.47 -10.58
N ASN A 134 -6.21 9.92 -11.77
CA ASN A 134 -4.88 9.47 -12.16
C ASN A 134 -4.18 8.60 -11.08
N PRO A 135 -4.75 7.41 -10.75
CA PRO A 135 -4.19 6.51 -9.73
C PRO A 135 -2.76 6.05 -10.06
N LYS A 136 -2.33 6.26 -11.31
CA LYS A 136 -0.98 5.98 -11.80
C LYS A 136 0.06 7.02 -11.41
N SER A 137 -0.34 8.26 -11.15
CA SER A 137 0.58 9.34 -10.78
C SER A 137 1.16 9.15 -9.38
N TYR A 138 2.22 9.84 -9.03
CA TYR A 138 2.79 9.78 -7.66
C TYR A 138 1.94 10.53 -6.61
N TRP A 139 0.89 11.23 -7.06
CA TRP A 139 0.00 12.05 -6.25
C TRP A 139 -1.42 11.49 -6.27
N VAL A 140 -2.14 11.62 -5.16
CA VAL A 140 -3.51 11.10 -5.04
C VAL A 140 -4.46 12.28 -5.08
N TRP A 141 -5.21 12.45 -6.17
CA TRP A 141 -6.22 13.50 -6.29
C TRP A 141 -7.61 12.86 -6.42
N PRO A 142 -8.69 13.50 -5.96
CA PRO A 142 -10.04 13.05 -6.29
C PRO A 142 -10.33 13.30 -7.78
N LYS A 143 -11.08 12.41 -8.43
CA LYS A 143 -11.65 12.65 -9.77
C LYS A 143 -12.60 13.85 -9.68
N ALA A 144 -12.45 14.81 -10.59
CA ALA A 144 -13.43 15.89 -10.72
C ALA A 144 -14.79 15.28 -11.08
N ILE A 145 -15.85 15.78 -10.45
CA ILE A 145 -17.24 15.36 -10.63
C ILE A 145 -17.71 15.80 -12.01
#